data_AF-A0A521L7Z2-F1
#
_entry.id   AF-A0A521L7Z2-F1
#
_cell.length_a   1.000
_cell.length_b   1.000
_cell.length_c   1.000
_cell.angle_alpha   90.00
_cell.angle_beta   90.00
_cell.angle_gamma   90.00
#
_symmetry.space_group_name_H-M   'P 1'
#
loop_
_entity.id
_entity.type
_entity.pdbx_description
1 polymer ?
#
loop_
_entity_poly.entity_id
_entity_poly.type
_entity_poly.pdbx_seq_one_letter_code
_entity_poly.pdbx_strand_id
1 'polypeptide(L)'
;MADDWSFGAPGEADFEPLLAIRIDVMREHLERVFRYEPSRARRIFRGHFDEPGLRLILLKGKRVGCVGFRRHADEIKIDSFYLDRRLHNTGLGARILKVLLAEADAAGLLVRLEVLTGSKADRFYLRHGFVKLKEDEIEGHYERPVASRPIAALLPRGEGHQFVLYGDACSGVAGALHERTFASVNAAVRRLAPSPEFILFLGDEIAGYTADADALRKQWRYWLDHEMAWLDRHAIPMWHTTSNHATYDAMSEAVFCAVHDHLPRNGPPGQEGLSYWVRRGDLLIVFVHTLWTGLGGEGHVETDWLRAVLRQHGDARHKLVAGHHPAHPVNGFVGPYQRDIGPEHATAFWDVLSEAGVLAYLCGHILAFDVQAHRGVLQICTAGAGTAHRMPEGVEYLHAVQATLDGQGLRYQVFDAEGHVREHLSWPVAVPPVEQWQALKAANIGNGRIVALRFSGHAAAPGTSTAQTFLSAVRPGMRPPLWIGLSGPEQRLTAILELEPGRSPRYWLGPAVAAGAPFDIQLLIHPDMGPGGFLYRFAADAPWTSLSTASAWGAERLEWPDHLSVGHGPQGSGDRAFLGRDLAISATVVEG
;
A
#
# COMPACT_ATOMS: atom_id res chain seq x y z
N MET A 1 -30.47 3.52 -18.20
CA MET A 1 -31.46 3.03 -19.18
C MET A 1 -31.84 1.63 -18.76
N ALA A 2 -33.12 1.37 -18.50
CA ALA A 2 -33.61 0.05 -18.07
C ALA A 2 -33.34 -0.99 -19.17
N ASP A 3 -32.72 -2.09 -18.79
CA ASP A 3 -32.21 -3.11 -19.70
C ASP A 3 -33.35 -3.91 -20.34
N ASP A 4 -33.42 -3.91 -21.68
CA ASP A 4 -34.44 -4.61 -22.49
C ASP A 4 -33.97 -6.03 -22.86
N TRP A 5 -33.13 -6.66 -22.02
CA TRP A 5 -32.61 -8.02 -22.25
C TRP A 5 -32.80 -8.92 -21.03
N SER A 6 -32.95 -10.23 -21.25
CA SER A 6 -33.16 -11.23 -20.20
C SER A 6 -32.69 -12.64 -20.60
N PHE A 7 -32.61 -13.54 -19.62
CA PHE A 7 -32.40 -14.97 -19.88
C PHE A 7 -33.73 -15.71 -20.05
N GLY A 8 -33.74 -16.71 -20.92
CA GLY A 8 -34.85 -17.65 -21.09
C GLY A 8 -34.40 -19.11 -21.07
N ALA A 9 -35.33 -20.04 -20.90
CA ALA A 9 -35.04 -21.47 -21.02
C ALA A 9 -35.10 -21.90 -22.50
N PRO A 10 -34.14 -22.73 -22.98
CA PRO A 10 -34.17 -23.26 -24.33
C PRO A 10 -35.21 -24.38 -24.47
N GLY A 11 -35.86 -24.46 -25.63
CA GLY A 11 -36.64 -25.62 -26.07
C GLY A 11 -36.17 -26.13 -27.43
N GLU A 12 -36.60 -27.32 -27.85
CA GLU A 12 -36.10 -27.96 -29.09
C GLU A 12 -36.22 -27.07 -30.34
N ALA A 13 -37.24 -26.19 -30.39
CA ALA A 13 -37.43 -25.21 -31.46
C ALA A 13 -36.30 -24.15 -31.54
N ASP A 14 -35.48 -24.01 -30.50
CA ASP A 14 -34.33 -23.11 -30.45
C ASP A 14 -33.06 -23.72 -31.01
N PHE A 15 -33.00 -25.05 -31.22
CA PHE A 15 -31.76 -25.71 -31.63
C PHE A 15 -31.27 -25.22 -32.99
N GLU A 16 -32.09 -25.30 -34.04
CA GLU A 16 -31.66 -24.91 -35.40
C GLU A 16 -31.28 -23.43 -35.49
N PRO A 17 -32.06 -22.49 -34.92
CA PRO A 17 -31.67 -21.09 -34.94
C PRO A 17 -30.38 -20.79 -34.17
N LEU A 18 -30.16 -21.42 -33.01
CA LEU A 18 -28.91 -21.23 -32.26
C LEU A 18 -27.72 -21.90 -32.95
N LEU A 19 -27.93 -23.04 -33.61
CA LEU A 19 -26.90 -23.68 -34.43
C LEU A 19 -26.48 -22.76 -35.58
N ALA A 20 -27.44 -22.08 -36.22
CA ALA A 20 -27.15 -21.10 -37.26
C ALA A 20 -26.31 -19.92 -36.72
N ILE A 21 -26.68 -19.36 -35.56
CA ILE A 21 -25.90 -18.31 -34.89
C ILE A 21 -24.49 -18.81 -34.56
N ARG A 22 -24.35 -20.01 -33.99
CA ARG A 22 -23.04 -20.60 -33.69
C ARG A 22 -22.18 -20.75 -34.94
N ILE A 23 -22.73 -21.30 -36.02
CA ILE A 23 -21.99 -21.48 -37.28
C ILE A 23 -21.55 -20.11 -37.82
N ASP A 24 -22.44 -19.14 -37.84
CA ASP A 24 -22.12 -17.79 -38.29
C ASP A 24 -21.01 -17.15 -37.45
N VAL A 25 -21.08 -17.23 -36.12
CA VAL A 25 -20.07 -16.66 -35.21
C VAL A 25 -18.75 -17.43 -35.27
N MET A 26 -18.78 -18.76 -35.26
CA MET A 26 -17.60 -19.60 -35.03
C MET A 26 -16.89 -20.10 -36.29
N ARG A 27 -17.52 -20.03 -37.49
CA ARG A 27 -16.95 -20.62 -38.71
C ARG A 27 -15.52 -20.18 -38.98
N GLU A 28 -15.27 -18.87 -39.04
CA GLU A 28 -13.94 -18.31 -39.32
C GLU A 28 -12.90 -18.79 -38.29
N HIS A 29 -13.29 -18.88 -37.02
CA HIS A 29 -12.40 -19.33 -35.95
C HIS A 29 -12.13 -20.84 -36.03
N LEU A 30 -13.14 -21.65 -36.34
CA LEU A 30 -13.01 -23.10 -36.49
C LEU A 30 -12.22 -23.49 -37.73
N GLU A 31 -12.36 -22.76 -38.84
CA GLU A 31 -11.58 -22.98 -40.07
C GLU A 31 -10.09 -22.70 -39.84
N ARG A 32 -9.77 -21.65 -39.06
CA ARG A 32 -8.38 -21.28 -38.72
C ARG A 32 -7.60 -22.38 -38.02
N VAL A 33 -8.27 -23.16 -37.17
CA VAL A 33 -7.66 -24.29 -36.45
C VAL A 33 -8.00 -25.64 -37.10
N PHE A 34 -8.46 -25.64 -38.36
CA PHE A 34 -8.78 -26.83 -39.15
C PHE A 34 -9.82 -27.78 -38.50
N ARG A 35 -10.81 -27.20 -37.81
CA ARG A 35 -11.83 -27.92 -37.03
C ARG A 35 -13.27 -27.75 -37.56
N TYR A 36 -13.47 -27.02 -38.65
CA TYR A 36 -14.80 -26.82 -39.23
C TYR A 36 -15.21 -27.97 -40.16
N GLU A 37 -16.29 -28.66 -39.79
CA GLU A 37 -17.05 -29.54 -40.68
C GLU A 37 -18.52 -29.46 -40.24
N PRO A 38 -19.49 -29.25 -41.16
CA PRO A 38 -20.89 -29.00 -40.80
C PRO A 38 -21.52 -30.06 -39.88
N SER A 39 -21.28 -31.35 -40.14
CA SER A 39 -21.84 -32.44 -39.33
C SER A 39 -21.23 -32.47 -37.93
N ARG A 40 -19.93 -32.19 -37.80
CA ARG A 40 -19.22 -32.03 -36.53
C ARG A 40 -19.72 -30.83 -35.75
N ALA A 41 -19.90 -29.68 -36.41
CA ALA A 41 -20.42 -28.46 -35.79
C ALA A 41 -21.82 -28.69 -35.18
N ARG A 42 -22.69 -29.40 -35.90
CA ARG A 42 -24.01 -29.80 -35.41
C ARG A 42 -23.92 -30.77 -34.23
N ARG A 43 -23.11 -31.83 -34.35
CA ARG A 43 -22.95 -32.84 -33.28
C ARG A 43 -22.43 -32.24 -31.98
N ILE A 44 -21.40 -31.39 -32.05
CA ILE A 44 -20.83 -30.73 -30.88
C ILE A 44 -21.87 -29.80 -30.24
N PHE A 45 -22.54 -28.98 -31.05
CA PHE A 45 -23.54 -28.07 -30.49
C PHE A 45 -24.75 -28.80 -29.92
N ARG A 46 -25.15 -29.95 -30.49
CA ARG A 46 -26.20 -30.80 -29.91
C ARG A 46 -25.82 -31.26 -28.51
N GLY A 47 -24.59 -31.74 -28.33
CA GLY A 47 -24.07 -32.09 -26.99
C GLY A 47 -24.17 -30.93 -26.01
N HIS A 48 -23.70 -29.74 -26.39
CA HIS A 48 -23.81 -28.55 -25.53
C HIS A 48 -25.27 -28.11 -25.31
N PHE A 49 -26.14 -28.28 -26.30
CA PHE A 49 -27.54 -27.87 -26.21
C PHE A 49 -28.32 -28.72 -25.21
N ASP A 50 -28.04 -30.03 -25.21
CA ASP A 50 -28.71 -31.01 -24.34
C ASP A 50 -28.13 -30.99 -22.90
N GLU A 51 -26.93 -30.46 -22.71
CA GLU A 51 -26.33 -30.29 -21.39
C GLU A 51 -27.13 -29.27 -20.53
N PRO A 52 -27.33 -29.51 -19.22
CA PRO A 52 -28.01 -28.55 -18.35
C PRO A 52 -27.28 -27.22 -18.22
N GLY A 53 -28.03 -26.11 -18.05
CA GLY A 53 -27.44 -24.78 -17.84
C GLY A 53 -27.31 -23.91 -19.10
N LEU A 54 -27.83 -24.35 -20.25
CA LEU A 54 -27.97 -23.49 -21.41
C LEU A 54 -29.07 -22.45 -21.16
N ARG A 55 -28.77 -21.18 -21.40
CA ARG A 55 -29.70 -20.05 -21.29
C ARG A 55 -29.85 -19.35 -22.63
N LEU A 56 -31.08 -19.07 -23.04
CA LEU A 56 -31.36 -18.18 -24.15
C LEU A 56 -31.03 -16.74 -23.75
N ILE A 57 -30.50 -15.95 -24.68
CA ILE A 57 -30.35 -14.51 -24.52
C ILE A 57 -31.46 -13.85 -25.33
N LEU A 58 -32.37 -13.16 -24.64
CA LEU A 58 -33.50 -12.47 -25.24
C LEU A 58 -33.26 -10.96 -25.21
N LEU A 59 -33.53 -10.28 -26.32
CA LEU A 59 -33.53 -8.82 -26.43
C LEU A 59 -34.92 -8.40 -26.93
N LYS A 60 -35.66 -7.62 -26.14
CA LYS A 60 -37.08 -7.29 -26.38
C LYS A 60 -37.95 -8.52 -26.57
N GLY A 61 -37.69 -9.58 -25.79
CA GLY A 61 -38.35 -10.88 -25.91
C GLY A 61 -37.97 -11.72 -27.14
N LYS A 62 -37.06 -11.25 -28.00
CA LYS A 62 -36.58 -12.00 -29.17
C LYS A 62 -35.24 -12.67 -28.87
N ARG A 63 -35.10 -13.95 -29.22
CA ARG A 63 -33.82 -14.67 -29.13
C ARG A 63 -32.77 -14.02 -30.03
N VAL A 64 -31.67 -13.64 -29.42
CA VAL A 64 -30.50 -13.05 -30.09
C VAL A 64 -29.22 -13.85 -29.86
N GLY A 65 -29.28 -14.93 -29.09
CA GLY A 65 -28.12 -15.75 -28.77
C GLY A 65 -28.38 -16.75 -27.65
N CYS A 66 -27.30 -17.35 -27.15
CA CYS A 66 -27.31 -18.23 -25.98
C CYS A 66 -25.99 -18.16 -25.20
N VAL A 67 -26.01 -18.75 -24.00
CA VAL A 67 -24.82 -19.00 -23.19
C VAL A 67 -25.02 -20.32 -22.44
N GLY A 68 -24.03 -21.20 -22.49
CA GLY A 68 -23.92 -22.34 -21.59
C GLY A 68 -23.29 -21.87 -20.29
N PHE A 69 -24.07 -21.81 -19.21
CA PHE A 69 -23.60 -21.44 -17.87
C PHE A 69 -23.75 -22.67 -16.97
N ARG A 70 -22.74 -23.56 -17.03
CA ARG A 70 -22.77 -24.90 -16.45
C ARG A 70 -22.27 -24.85 -15.02
N ARG A 71 -23.13 -25.13 -14.05
CA ARG A 71 -22.74 -25.20 -12.65
C ARG A 71 -22.28 -26.61 -12.30
N HIS A 72 -21.04 -26.74 -11.86
CA HIS A 72 -20.46 -27.95 -11.27
C HIS A 72 -20.26 -27.74 -9.76
N ALA A 73 -19.66 -28.72 -9.07
CA ALA A 73 -19.45 -28.67 -7.62
C ALA A 73 -18.52 -27.51 -7.21
N ASP A 74 -17.39 -27.37 -7.90
CA ASP A 74 -16.31 -26.45 -7.52
C ASP A 74 -16.11 -25.31 -8.52
N GLU A 75 -16.84 -25.31 -9.64
CA GLU A 75 -16.68 -24.35 -10.72
C GLU A 75 -17.97 -24.08 -11.50
N ILE A 76 -17.94 -23.02 -12.29
CA ILE A 76 -18.88 -22.77 -13.37
C ILE A 76 -18.13 -22.77 -14.70
N LYS A 77 -18.55 -23.60 -15.66
CA LYS A 77 -18.05 -23.54 -17.04
C LYS A 77 -18.93 -22.61 -17.87
N ILE A 78 -18.31 -21.64 -18.54
CA ILE A 78 -18.95 -20.86 -19.60
C ILE A 78 -18.56 -21.48 -20.95
N ASP A 79 -19.56 -21.98 -21.66
CA ASP A 79 -19.45 -22.40 -23.05
C ASP A 79 -20.52 -21.73 -23.91
N SER A 80 -20.47 -21.97 -25.22
CA SER A 80 -21.52 -21.60 -26.16
C SER A 80 -22.05 -20.17 -26.03
N PHE A 81 -21.19 -19.22 -25.63
CA PHE A 81 -21.57 -17.82 -25.47
C PHE A 81 -21.59 -17.12 -26.83
N TYR A 82 -22.74 -17.16 -27.48
CA TYR A 82 -22.93 -16.67 -28.83
C TYR A 82 -24.00 -15.58 -28.86
N LEU A 83 -23.70 -14.48 -29.54
CA LEU A 83 -24.65 -13.45 -29.91
C LEU A 83 -24.70 -13.34 -31.43
N ASP A 84 -25.85 -12.95 -31.94
CA ASP A 84 -26.01 -12.52 -33.32
C ASP A 84 -24.94 -11.46 -33.68
N ARG A 85 -24.22 -11.65 -34.80
CA ARG A 85 -23.10 -10.80 -35.22
C ARG A 85 -23.45 -9.30 -35.23
N ARG A 86 -24.69 -8.93 -35.53
CA ARG A 86 -25.15 -7.53 -35.52
C ARG A 86 -25.08 -6.85 -34.15
N LEU A 87 -24.97 -7.64 -33.07
CA LEU A 87 -24.88 -7.16 -31.69
C LEU A 87 -23.44 -7.14 -31.17
N HIS A 88 -22.46 -7.58 -31.95
CA HIS A 88 -21.05 -7.47 -31.57
C HIS A 88 -20.64 -6.00 -31.47
N ASN A 89 -19.70 -5.69 -30.57
CA ASN A 89 -19.21 -4.34 -30.29
C ASN A 89 -20.26 -3.33 -29.77
N THR A 90 -21.46 -3.79 -29.37
CA THR A 90 -22.50 -2.93 -28.75
C THR A 90 -22.41 -2.86 -27.21
N GLY A 91 -21.48 -3.60 -26.62
CA GLY A 91 -21.35 -3.75 -25.16
C GLY A 91 -22.35 -4.73 -24.52
N LEU A 92 -23.31 -5.30 -25.27
CA LEU A 92 -24.29 -6.25 -24.72
C LEU A 92 -23.61 -7.49 -24.10
N GLY A 93 -22.65 -8.09 -24.80
CA GLY A 93 -21.91 -9.25 -24.27
C GLY A 93 -21.19 -8.95 -22.96
N ALA A 94 -20.62 -7.75 -22.81
CA ALA A 94 -19.97 -7.32 -21.56
C ALA A 94 -20.99 -7.20 -20.40
N ARG A 95 -22.18 -6.64 -20.67
CA ARG A 95 -23.25 -6.54 -19.67
C ARG A 95 -23.76 -7.91 -19.23
N ILE A 96 -23.98 -8.82 -20.19
CA ILE A 96 -24.41 -10.20 -19.90
C ILE A 96 -23.34 -10.93 -19.08
N LEU A 97 -22.08 -10.86 -19.49
CA LEU A 97 -20.98 -11.49 -18.77
C LEU A 97 -20.87 -10.97 -17.33
N LYS A 98 -21.04 -9.66 -17.10
CA LYS A 98 -21.06 -9.10 -15.74
C LYS A 98 -22.14 -9.71 -14.85
N VAL A 99 -23.35 -9.94 -15.38
CA VAL A 99 -24.43 -10.59 -14.62
C VAL A 99 -24.07 -12.05 -14.30
N LEU A 100 -23.58 -12.80 -15.28
CA LEU A 100 -23.16 -14.20 -15.09
C LEU A 100 -22.03 -14.32 -14.06
N LEU A 101 -21.04 -13.43 -14.12
CA LEU A 101 -19.94 -13.40 -13.16
C LEU A 101 -20.42 -13.03 -11.75
N ALA A 102 -21.39 -12.11 -11.61
CA ALA A 102 -21.99 -11.80 -10.33
C ALA A 102 -22.74 -13.01 -9.73
N GLU A 103 -23.42 -13.82 -10.56
CA GLU A 103 -24.03 -15.09 -10.11
C GLU A 103 -22.97 -16.10 -9.64
N ALA A 104 -21.83 -16.19 -10.34
CA ALA A 104 -20.72 -17.05 -9.94
C ALA A 104 -20.06 -16.59 -8.63
N ASP A 105 -19.90 -15.28 -8.48
CA ASP A 105 -19.34 -14.66 -7.28
C ASP A 105 -20.24 -14.87 -6.06
N ALA A 106 -21.56 -14.70 -6.21
CA ALA A 106 -22.54 -15.00 -5.17
C ALA A 106 -22.55 -16.50 -4.78
N ALA A 107 -22.15 -17.36 -5.72
CA ALA A 107 -22.03 -18.80 -5.49
C ALA A 107 -20.68 -19.23 -4.88
N GLY A 108 -19.69 -18.34 -4.83
CA GLY A 108 -18.34 -18.67 -4.38
C GLY A 108 -17.61 -19.64 -5.31
N LEU A 109 -17.92 -19.64 -6.62
CA LEU A 109 -17.36 -20.59 -7.59
C LEU A 109 -16.45 -19.86 -8.60
N LEU A 110 -15.32 -20.49 -8.94
CA LEU A 110 -14.47 -20.02 -10.04
C LEU A 110 -15.17 -20.24 -11.37
N VAL A 111 -14.79 -19.48 -12.40
CA VAL A 111 -15.38 -19.58 -13.74
C VAL A 111 -14.32 -20.00 -14.75
N ARG A 112 -14.58 -21.06 -15.52
CA ARG A 112 -13.68 -21.53 -16.59
C ARG A 112 -14.30 -21.40 -17.96
N LEU A 113 -13.46 -21.16 -18.96
CA LEU A 113 -13.85 -21.16 -20.37
C LEU A 113 -12.69 -21.51 -21.28
N GLU A 114 -13.04 -21.90 -22.51
CA GLU A 114 -12.12 -22.21 -23.59
C GLU A 114 -12.32 -21.20 -24.72
N VAL A 115 -11.22 -20.68 -25.28
CA VAL A 115 -11.24 -19.75 -26.40
C VAL A 115 -10.30 -20.24 -27.49
N LEU A 116 -10.80 -20.40 -28.71
CA LEU A 116 -9.98 -20.83 -29.85
C LEU A 116 -8.79 -19.90 -30.08
N THR A 117 -7.64 -20.49 -30.36
CA THR A 117 -6.36 -19.81 -30.57
C THR A 117 -6.48 -18.74 -31.68
N GLY A 118 -6.00 -17.53 -31.39
CA GLY A 118 -6.12 -16.37 -32.29
C GLY A 118 -7.53 -15.75 -32.40
N SER A 119 -8.46 -16.09 -31.50
CA SER A 119 -9.75 -15.39 -31.41
C SER A 119 -9.62 -14.02 -30.73
N LYS A 120 -10.36 -13.02 -31.23
CA LYS A 120 -10.45 -11.68 -30.60
C LYS A 120 -11.15 -11.70 -29.24
N ALA A 121 -11.83 -12.80 -28.90
CA ALA A 121 -12.49 -12.99 -27.62
C ALA A 121 -11.52 -13.10 -26.43
N ASP A 122 -10.26 -13.47 -26.67
CA ASP A 122 -9.18 -13.51 -25.66
C ASP A 122 -9.13 -12.20 -24.85
N ARG A 123 -8.94 -11.07 -25.55
CA ARG A 123 -8.91 -9.74 -24.93
C ARG A 123 -10.22 -9.37 -24.24
N PHE A 124 -11.36 -9.92 -24.65
CA PHE A 124 -12.64 -9.65 -24.01
C PHE A 124 -12.70 -10.29 -22.63
N TYR A 125 -12.28 -11.54 -22.50
CA TYR A 125 -12.30 -12.26 -21.22
C TYR A 125 -11.22 -11.77 -20.25
N LEU A 126 -10.00 -11.48 -20.72
CA LEU A 126 -8.92 -10.93 -19.87
C LEU A 126 -9.37 -9.64 -19.15
N ARG A 127 -10.08 -8.76 -19.86
CA ARG A 127 -10.65 -7.51 -19.29
C ARG A 127 -11.74 -7.73 -18.24
N HIS A 128 -12.35 -8.92 -18.20
CA HIS A 128 -13.37 -9.30 -17.21
C HIS A 128 -12.81 -10.14 -16.06
N GLY A 129 -11.48 -10.16 -15.89
CA GLY A 129 -10.81 -10.80 -14.76
C GLY A 129 -10.47 -12.27 -14.96
N PHE A 130 -10.58 -12.78 -16.19
CA PHE A 130 -10.04 -14.10 -16.52
C PHE A 130 -8.53 -14.02 -16.71
N VAL A 131 -7.83 -15.11 -16.37
CA VAL A 131 -6.41 -15.33 -16.62
C VAL A 131 -6.28 -16.54 -17.53
N LYS A 132 -5.40 -16.45 -18.54
CA LYS A 132 -5.08 -17.57 -19.43
C LYS A 132 -4.13 -18.53 -18.69
N LEU A 133 -4.59 -19.76 -18.44
CA LEU A 133 -3.82 -20.78 -17.74
C LEU A 133 -2.83 -21.49 -18.67
N LYS A 134 -3.28 -21.81 -19.89
CA LYS A 134 -2.50 -22.48 -20.93
C LYS A 134 -3.14 -22.24 -22.28
N GLU A 135 -2.37 -22.37 -23.35
CA GLU A 135 -2.83 -22.31 -24.73
C GLU A 135 -2.07 -23.33 -25.56
N ASP A 136 -2.79 -24.03 -26.42
CA ASP A 136 -2.22 -24.92 -27.43
C ASP A 136 -2.57 -24.44 -28.85
N GLU A 137 -2.31 -25.27 -29.86
CA GLU A 137 -2.57 -24.94 -31.26
C GLU A 137 -4.07 -24.74 -31.58
N ILE A 138 -4.97 -25.19 -30.70
CA ILE A 138 -6.42 -25.21 -30.91
C ILE A 138 -7.11 -24.18 -30.02
N GLU A 139 -6.82 -24.18 -28.71
CA GLU A 139 -7.50 -23.31 -27.75
C GLU A 139 -6.66 -22.91 -26.54
N GLY A 140 -7.00 -21.74 -26.00
CA GLY A 140 -6.60 -21.30 -24.68
C GLY A 140 -7.63 -21.66 -23.62
N HIS A 141 -7.16 -22.09 -22.45
CA HIS A 141 -7.99 -22.28 -21.26
C HIS A 141 -7.84 -21.09 -20.33
N TYR A 142 -8.97 -20.59 -19.85
CA TYR A 142 -9.03 -19.40 -19.01
C TYR A 142 -9.80 -19.70 -17.74
N GLU A 143 -9.36 -19.08 -16.66
CA GLU A 143 -10.01 -19.16 -15.36
C GLU A 143 -10.18 -17.75 -14.79
N ARG A 144 -11.35 -17.47 -14.24
CA ARG A 144 -11.56 -16.36 -13.33
C ARG A 144 -11.74 -16.95 -11.94
N PRO A 145 -10.87 -16.63 -10.97
CA PRO A 145 -11.02 -17.12 -9.61
C PRO A 145 -12.33 -16.60 -8.98
N VAL A 146 -12.76 -17.24 -7.91
CA VAL A 146 -13.86 -16.75 -7.06
C VAL A 146 -13.59 -15.28 -6.70
N ALA A 147 -14.56 -14.38 -6.87
CA ALA A 147 -14.37 -13.01 -6.38
C ALA A 147 -14.06 -13.04 -4.89
N SER A 148 -12.83 -12.65 -4.56
CA SER A 148 -12.41 -12.46 -3.19
C SER A 148 -13.27 -11.38 -2.54
N ARG A 149 -13.55 -11.53 -1.23
CA ARG A 149 -14.39 -10.58 -0.50
C ARG A 149 -13.88 -9.14 -0.70
N PRO A 150 -14.78 -8.16 -0.93
CA PRO A 150 -14.40 -6.75 -0.98
C PRO A 150 -13.65 -6.34 0.29
N ILE A 151 -12.65 -5.47 0.13
CA ILE A 151 -11.96 -4.80 1.22
C ILE A 151 -12.69 -3.45 1.40
N ALA A 152 -13.28 -3.22 2.57
CA ALA A 152 -13.92 -1.93 2.83
C ALA A 152 -12.86 -0.81 2.81
N ALA A 153 -13.07 0.19 1.96
CA ALA A 153 -12.17 1.35 1.92
C ALA A 153 -12.51 2.32 3.06
N LEU A 154 -11.48 2.87 3.70
CA LEU A 154 -11.62 3.99 4.63
C LEU A 154 -12.08 5.23 3.88
N LEU A 155 -13.22 5.80 4.30
CA LEU A 155 -13.78 7.02 3.71
C LEU A 155 -13.50 8.24 4.59
N PRO A 156 -13.34 9.44 3.98
CA PRO A 156 -13.15 10.67 4.74
C PRO A 156 -14.36 10.97 5.63
N ARG A 157 -14.12 11.55 6.81
CA ARG A 157 -15.16 12.04 7.73
C ARG A 157 -15.70 13.38 7.26
N GLY A 158 -16.37 13.41 6.12
CA GLY A 158 -16.87 14.62 5.45
C GLY A 158 -16.16 14.89 4.14
N GLU A 159 -15.84 16.15 3.85
CA GLU A 159 -15.01 16.51 2.70
C GLU A 159 -13.58 15.98 2.90
N GLY A 160 -13.01 15.44 1.83
CA GLY A 160 -11.71 14.82 1.88
C GLY A 160 -11.39 14.03 0.61
N HIS A 161 -10.33 13.23 0.69
CA HIS A 161 -9.83 12.41 -0.41
C HIS A 161 -9.64 10.97 0.07
N GLN A 162 -9.83 10.00 -0.82
CA GLN A 162 -9.49 8.61 -0.58
C GLN A 162 -8.64 8.06 -1.74
N PHE A 163 -7.50 7.48 -1.41
CA PHE A 163 -6.50 7.08 -2.40
C PHE A 163 -5.72 5.86 -1.96
N VAL A 164 -4.93 5.32 -2.88
CA VAL A 164 -4.05 4.18 -2.65
C VAL A 164 -2.62 4.59 -2.97
N LEU A 165 -1.67 4.10 -2.19
CA LEU A 165 -0.24 4.30 -2.40
C LEU A 165 0.52 2.97 -2.20
N TYR A 166 1.39 2.64 -3.16
CA TYR A 166 2.24 1.45 -3.15
C TYR A 166 3.35 1.59 -4.21
N GLY A 167 4.46 0.85 -4.06
CA GLY A 167 5.61 0.92 -4.95
C GLY A 167 6.47 -0.34 -4.88
N ASP A 168 7.52 -0.39 -5.71
CA ASP A 168 8.54 -1.45 -5.68
C ASP A 168 8.05 -2.81 -6.22
N ALA A 169 7.40 -2.77 -7.39
CA ALA A 169 6.95 -3.96 -8.11
C ALA A 169 8.08 -4.64 -8.90
N CYS A 170 9.02 -3.85 -9.44
CA CYS A 170 10.14 -4.31 -10.28
C CYS A 170 9.71 -5.31 -11.37
N SER A 171 8.56 -5.07 -12.03
CA SER A 171 7.94 -6.00 -12.96
C SER A 171 8.12 -5.57 -14.44
N GLY A 172 7.09 -5.58 -15.28
CA GLY A 172 7.19 -5.13 -16.67
C GLY A 172 7.82 -6.15 -17.63
N VAL A 173 8.13 -7.37 -17.18
CA VAL A 173 8.70 -8.43 -18.05
C VAL A 173 7.86 -9.71 -17.91
N ALA A 174 7.29 -10.16 -19.02
CA ALA A 174 6.47 -11.37 -19.06
C ALA A 174 7.24 -12.61 -18.57
N GLY A 175 6.64 -13.36 -17.66
CA GLY A 175 7.21 -14.55 -17.02
C GLY A 175 8.29 -14.27 -15.98
N ALA A 176 8.63 -13.01 -15.71
CA ALA A 176 9.69 -12.67 -14.77
C ALA A 176 9.29 -12.89 -13.31
N LEU A 177 10.29 -12.79 -12.42
CA LEU A 177 10.18 -13.15 -11.02
C LEU A 177 9.03 -12.44 -10.28
N HIS A 178 8.79 -11.17 -10.59
CA HIS A 178 7.86 -10.30 -9.85
C HIS A 178 6.49 -10.13 -10.50
N GLU A 179 6.25 -10.67 -11.71
CA GLU A 179 4.97 -10.56 -12.40
C GLU A 179 3.82 -11.14 -11.55
N ARG A 180 4.02 -12.32 -10.98
CA ARG A 180 2.98 -13.01 -10.19
C ARG A 180 2.71 -12.32 -8.85
N THR A 181 3.74 -11.82 -8.19
CA THR A 181 3.60 -11.13 -6.89
C THR A 181 2.99 -9.74 -7.08
N PHE A 182 3.34 -9.02 -8.15
CA PHE A 182 2.66 -7.77 -8.49
C PHE A 182 1.18 -7.98 -8.86
N ALA A 183 0.89 -9.04 -9.61
CA ALA A 183 -0.48 -9.41 -9.94
C ALA A 183 -1.33 -9.70 -8.70
N SER A 184 -0.78 -10.32 -7.65
CA SER A 184 -1.52 -10.59 -6.40
C SER A 184 -1.83 -9.31 -5.62
N VAL A 185 -0.90 -8.35 -5.54
CA VAL A 185 -1.16 -7.04 -4.91
C VAL A 185 -2.20 -6.25 -5.71
N ASN A 186 -2.10 -6.22 -7.03
CA ASN A 186 -3.12 -5.60 -7.88
C ASN A 186 -4.51 -6.25 -7.70
N ALA A 187 -4.56 -7.58 -7.54
CA ALA A 187 -5.82 -8.27 -7.23
C ALA A 187 -6.40 -7.83 -5.87
N ALA A 188 -5.56 -7.58 -4.86
CA ALA A 188 -5.97 -7.03 -3.58
C ALA A 188 -6.52 -5.60 -3.71
N VAL A 189 -5.80 -4.70 -4.39
CA VAL A 189 -6.21 -3.30 -4.62
C VAL A 189 -7.57 -3.22 -5.33
N ARG A 190 -7.82 -4.10 -6.32
CA ARG A 190 -9.09 -4.18 -7.06
C ARG A 190 -10.31 -4.53 -6.20
N ARG A 191 -10.10 -5.07 -5.00
CA ARG A 191 -11.19 -5.43 -4.07
C ARG A 191 -11.64 -4.26 -3.21
N LEU A 192 -10.92 -3.13 -3.22
CA LEU A 192 -11.33 -1.94 -2.46
C LEU A 192 -12.70 -1.45 -2.91
N ALA A 193 -13.58 -1.26 -1.92
CA ALA A 193 -14.94 -0.81 -2.11
C ALA A 193 -15.26 0.38 -1.16
N PRO A 194 -15.55 1.58 -1.70
CA PRO A 194 -15.43 1.96 -3.11
C PRO A 194 -13.98 1.95 -3.61
N SER A 195 -13.82 2.02 -4.94
CA SER A 195 -12.51 2.15 -5.59
C SER A 195 -11.85 3.50 -5.27
N PRO A 196 -10.50 3.58 -5.26
CA PRO A 196 -9.78 4.82 -4.99
C PRO A 196 -10.10 5.95 -5.97
N GLU A 197 -10.03 7.20 -5.49
CA GLU A 197 -10.13 8.37 -6.35
C GLU A 197 -8.88 8.56 -7.22
N PHE A 198 -7.72 8.14 -6.72
CA PHE A 198 -6.44 8.17 -7.43
C PHE A 198 -5.43 7.21 -6.79
N ILE A 199 -4.35 6.93 -7.52
CA ILE A 199 -3.24 6.08 -7.08
C ILE A 199 -1.93 6.87 -7.11
N LEU A 200 -1.12 6.72 -6.06
CA LEU A 200 0.27 7.17 -6.01
C LEU A 200 1.19 5.95 -6.12
N PHE A 201 1.91 5.82 -7.23
CA PHE A 201 2.92 4.77 -7.39
C PHE A 201 4.30 5.32 -7.02
N LEU A 202 4.92 4.75 -5.99
CA LEU A 202 6.14 5.31 -5.35
C LEU A 202 7.44 4.80 -5.99
N GLY A 203 7.40 4.59 -7.31
CA GLY A 203 8.55 4.19 -8.11
C GLY A 203 8.78 2.68 -8.16
N ASP A 204 9.80 2.28 -8.91
CA ASP A 204 10.19 0.89 -9.15
C ASP A 204 9.04 0.05 -9.72
N GLU A 205 8.34 0.60 -10.72
CA GLU A 205 7.27 -0.07 -11.47
C GLU A 205 7.80 -1.29 -12.24
N ILE A 206 8.89 -1.07 -12.97
CA ILE A 206 9.46 -2.01 -13.94
C ILE A 206 10.82 -2.54 -13.46
N ALA A 207 11.27 -3.65 -14.04
CA ALA A 207 12.56 -4.27 -13.73
C ALA A 207 13.75 -3.36 -14.08
N GLY A 208 13.60 -2.49 -15.07
CA GLY A 208 14.59 -1.47 -15.42
C GLY A 208 15.91 -2.03 -15.94
N TYR A 209 16.98 -1.28 -15.69
CA TYR A 209 18.39 -1.64 -15.89
C TYR A 209 18.71 -2.29 -17.26
N THR A 210 18.42 -1.56 -18.32
CA THR A 210 18.85 -1.89 -19.69
C THR A 210 19.52 -0.70 -20.36
N ALA A 211 20.51 -0.96 -21.22
CA ALA A 211 21.14 0.06 -22.06
C ALA A 211 20.32 0.38 -23.33
N ASP A 212 19.29 -0.42 -23.63
CA ASP A 212 18.43 -0.27 -24.81
C ASP A 212 17.12 0.43 -24.44
N ALA A 213 16.93 1.65 -24.95
CA ALA A 213 15.71 2.45 -24.75
C ALA A 213 14.44 1.75 -25.26
N ASP A 214 14.52 0.96 -26.34
CA ASP A 214 13.37 0.24 -26.87
C ASP A 214 13.02 -0.98 -26.02
N ALA A 215 14.02 -1.63 -25.42
CA ALA A 215 13.80 -2.65 -24.40
C ALA A 215 13.11 -2.03 -23.17
N LEU A 216 13.57 -0.86 -22.71
CA LEU A 216 12.94 -0.17 -21.59
C LEU A 216 11.48 0.22 -21.90
N ARG A 217 11.20 0.76 -23.10
CA ARG A 217 9.83 1.04 -23.57
C ARG A 217 8.97 -0.21 -23.70
N LYS A 218 9.54 -1.38 -23.99
CA LYS A 218 8.81 -2.66 -23.98
C LYS A 218 8.38 -3.01 -22.55
N GLN A 219 9.26 -2.82 -21.56
CA GLN A 219 8.91 -3.07 -20.16
C GLN A 219 7.76 -2.16 -19.71
N TRP A 220 7.86 -0.85 -19.99
CA TRP A 220 6.79 0.10 -19.68
C TRP A 220 5.46 -0.24 -20.33
N ARG A 221 5.45 -0.58 -21.63
CA ARG A 221 4.21 -0.99 -22.32
C ARG A 221 3.61 -2.24 -21.70
N TYR A 222 4.44 -3.22 -21.33
CA TYR A 222 3.93 -4.42 -20.66
C TYR A 222 3.31 -4.06 -19.31
N TRP A 223 4.01 -3.27 -18.49
CA TRP A 223 3.49 -2.84 -17.19
C TRP A 223 2.18 -2.04 -17.32
N LEU A 224 2.13 -1.03 -18.20
CA LEU A 224 0.98 -0.14 -18.39
C LEU A 224 -0.22 -0.82 -19.07
N ASP A 225 0.03 -1.60 -20.12
CA ASP A 225 -1.02 -2.13 -21.02
C ASP A 225 -1.41 -3.57 -20.71
N HIS A 226 -0.63 -4.27 -19.87
CA HIS A 226 -0.92 -5.64 -19.42
C HIS A 226 -1.12 -5.71 -17.91
N GLU A 227 -0.10 -5.43 -17.11
CA GLU A 227 -0.16 -5.63 -15.65
C GLU A 227 -1.10 -4.64 -14.96
N MET A 228 -1.17 -3.41 -15.47
CA MET A 228 -2.06 -2.33 -15.02
C MET A 228 -3.29 -2.14 -15.91
N ALA A 229 -3.57 -3.09 -16.81
CA ALA A 229 -4.71 -3.01 -17.74
C ALA A 229 -6.09 -3.04 -17.04
N TRP A 230 -6.12 -3.47 -15.79
CA TRP A 230 -7.33 -3.51 -14.97
C TRP A 230 -7.81 -2.11 -14.54
N LEU A 231 -6.91 -1.12 -14.54
CA LEU A 231 -7.17 0.24 -14.05
C LEU A 231 -7.67 1.13 -15.18
N ASP A 232 -8.86 1.72 -15.00
CA ASP A 232 -9.30 2.84 -15.85
C ASP A 232 -8.61 4.13 -15.40
N ARG A 233 -7.44 4.40 -16.01
CA ARG A 233 -6.60 5.56 -15.67
C ARG A 233 -7.23 6.93 -15.97
N HIS A 234 -8.32 6.98 -16.75
CA HIS A 234 -9.06 8.22 -16.95
C HIS A 234 -10.01 8.51 -15.78
N ALA A 235 -10.61 7.45 -15.22
CA ALA A 235 -11.49 7.55 -14.07
C ALA A 235 -10.69 7.66 -12.75
N ILE A 236 -9.58 6.92 -12.64
CA ILE A 236 -8.71 6.85 -11.47
C ILE A 236 -7.29 7.24 -11.92
N PRO A 237 -6.91 8.53 -11.86
CA PRO A 237 -5.58 8.96 -12.25
C PRO A 237 -4.51 8.29 -11.39
N MET A 238 -3.37 8.01 -12.03
CA MET A 238 -2.18 7.47 -11.39
C MET A 238 -1.02 8.44 -11.57
N TRP A 239 -0.37 8.79 -10.47
CA TRP A 239 0.83 9.63 -10.44
C TRP A 239 2.01 8.81 -9.92
N HIS A 240 3.18 9.11 -10.47
CA HIS A 240 4.39 8.30 -10.33
C HIS A 240 5.52 9.13 -9.73
N THR A 241 6.26 8.57 -8.79
CA THR A 241 7.61 9.08 -8.48
C THR A 241 8.62 8.44 -9.44
N THR A 242 9.73 9.13 -9.68
CA THR A 242 10.92 8.53 -10.31
C THR A 242 11.56 7.48 -9.41
N SER A 243 12.50 6.66 -9.89
CA SER A 243 13.14 5.60 -9.08
C SER A 243 14.44 5.06 -9.67
N ASN A 244 15.19 4.26 -8.90
CA ASN A 244 16.43 3.67 -9.42
C ASN A 244 16.21 2.56 -10.46
N HIS A 245 15.02 1.97 -10.59
CA HIS A 245 14.72 1.08 -11.73
C HIS A 245 14.12 1.83 -12.93
N ALA A 246 13.47 2.97 -12.72
CA ALA A 246 12.76 3.71 -13.76
C ALA A 246 13.56 4.86 -14.39
N THR A 247 14.51 5.44 -13.63
CA THR A 247 15.23 6.68 -13.96
C THR A 247 16.67 6.64 -13.42
N TYR A 248 17.44 5.60 -13.75
CA TYR A 248 18.82 5.39 -13.31
C TYR A 248 19.88 6.20 -14.09
N ASP A 249 19.49 6.79 -15.22
CA ASP A 249 20.35 7.61 -16.07
C ASP A 249 19.52 8.53 -16.97
N ALA A 250 20.19 9.41 -17.74
CA ALA A 250 19.53 10.34 -18.65
C ALA A 250 18.65 9.67 -19.73
N MET A 251 18.99 8.43 -20.14
CA MET A 251 18.20 7.69 -21.14
C MET A 251 16.87 7.23 -20.54
N SER A 252 16.93 6.61 -19.36
CA SER A 252 15.76 6.13 -18.64
C SER A 252 14.87 7.28 -18.15
N GLU A 253 15.45 8.41 -17.72
CA GLU A 253 14.72 9.66 -17.45
C GLU A 253 13.93 10.14 -18.69
N ALA A 254 14.55 10.16 -19.87
CA ALA A 254 13.88 10.54 -21.10
C ALA A 254 12.77 9.55 -21.50
N VAL A 255 12.99 8.25 -21.31
CA VAL A 255 11.95 7.22 -21.53
C VAL A 255 10.79 7.39 -20.56
N PHE A 256 11.06 7.58 -19.27
CA PHE A 256 10.05 7.81 -18.24
C PHE A 256 9.17 9.02 -18.60
N CYS A 257 9.79 10.13 -18.96
CA CYS A 257 9.08 11.33 -19.42
C CYS A 257 8.21 11.06 -20.65
N ALA A 258 8.68 10.25 -21.59
CA ALA A 258 7.95 9.95 -22.83
C ALA A 258 6.76 9.00 -22.63
N VAL A 259 6.87 8.00 -21.75
CA VAL A 259 5.78 7.05 -21.49
C VAL A 259 4.73 7.60 -20.52
N HIS A 260 5.09 8.62 -19.74
CA HIS A 260 4.19 9.34 -18.84
C HIS A 260 3.98 10.78 -19.31
N ASP A 261 3.54 10.95 -20.57
CA ASP A 261 3.26 12.26 -21.16
C ASP A 261 2.13 13.02 -20.43
N HIS A 262 1.26 12.30 -19.70
CA HIS A 262 0.18 12.84 -18.89
C HIS A 262 0.64 13.54 -17.60
N LEU A 263 1.89 13.32 -17.15
CA LEU A 263 2.40 13.96 -15.94
C LEU A 263 2.64 15.45 -16.15
N PRO A 264 2.34 16.30 -15.15
CA PRO A 264 2.58 17.73 -15.24
C PRO A 264 4.06 18.07 -15.52
N ARG A 265 4.28 19.14 -16.28
CA ARG A 265 5.61 19.68 -16.62
C ARG A 265 5.94 20.96 -15.83
N ASN A 266 5.45 21.04 -14.58
CA ASN A 266 5.61 22.19 -13.68
C ASN A 266 6.76 22.00 -12.66
N GLY A 267 7.72 21.13 -13.01
CA GLY A 267 8.95 20.86 -12.25
C GLY A 267 9.99 21.99 -12.30
N PRO A 268 11.11 21.84 -11.59
CA PRO A 268 12.25 22.73 -11.73
C PRO A 268 12.90 22.55 -13.12
N PRO A 269 13.71 23.54 -13.57
CA PRO A 269 14.41 23.47 -14.84
C PRO A 269 15.21 22.17 -14.99
N GLY A 270 14.99 21.45 -16.10
CA GLY A 270 15.70 20.20 -16.40
C GLY A 270 15.07 18.95 -15.79
N GLN A 271 14.00 19.08 -15.00
CA GLN A 271 13.25 17.97 -14.42
C GLN A 271 11.78 17.98 -14.82
N GLU A 272 11.42 18.61 -15.94
CA GLU A 272 10.04 18.72 -16.40
C GLU A 272 9.40 17.34 -16.64
N GLY A 273 8.49 16.95 -15.73
CA GLY A 273 7.82 15.64 -15.72
C GLY A 273 8.63 14.51 -15.09
N LEU A 274 9.72 14.85 -14.39
CA LEU A 274 10.39 14.00 -13.41
C LEU A 274 9.98 14.45 -12.00
N SER A 275 10.20 15.72 -11.68
CA SER A 275 9.63 16.40 -10.52
C SER A 275 8.44 17.25 -10.96
N TYR A 276 7.37 17.24 -10.17
CA TYR A 276 6.14 17.96 -10.51
C TYR A 276 5.23 18.09 -9.29
N TRP A 277 4.13 18.85 -9.41
CA TRP A 277 3.11 18.90 -8.37
C TRP A 277 1.71 18.87 -8.96
N VAL A 278 0.77 18.39 -8.15
CA VAL A 278 -0.66 18.32 -8.46
C VAL A 278 -1.44 18.96 -7.32
N ARG A 279 -2.44 19.77 -7.66
CA ARG A 279 -3.37 20.37 -6.69
C ARG A 279 -4.79 19.85 -6.95
N ARG A 280 -5.44 19.34 -5.90
CA ARG A 280 -6.85 18.89 -5.88
C ARG A 280 -7.59 19.57 -4.74
N GLY A 281 -8.17 20.74 -5.00
CA GLY A 281 -8.85 21.51 -3.96
C GLY A 281 -7.90 21.89 -2.82
N ASP A 282 -8.12 21.32 -1.64
CA ASP A 282 -7.34 21.55 -0.43
C ASP A 282 -6.10 20.64 -0.28
N LEU A 283 -5.92 19.67 -1.19
CA LEU A 283 -4.79 18.75 -1.24
C LEU A 283 -3.74 19.21 -2.27
N LEU A 284 -2.50 19.39 -1.81
CA LEU A 284 -1.29 19.51 -2.62
C LEU A 284 -0.48 18.22 -2.51
N ILE A 285 -0.04 17.69 -3.65
CA ILE A 285 0.92 16.59 -3.73
C ILE A 285 2.11 17.06 -4.57
N VAL A 286 3.32 17.00 -4.01
CA VAL A 286 4.56 17.34 -4.70
C VAL A 286 5.40 16.08 -4.89
N PHE A 287 5.80 15.79 -6.12
CA PHE A 287 6.62 14.65 -6.50
C PHE A 287 8.05 15.15 -6.73
N VAL A 288 9.01 14.60 -5.99
CA VAL A 288 10.43 14.97 -6.07
C VAL A 288 11.25 13.84 -6.69
N HIS A 289 12.21 14.21 -7.54
CA HIS A 289 13.19 13.27 -8.10
C HIS A 289 14.38 13.11 -7.16
N THR A 290 14.45 11.98 -6.45
CA THR A 290 15.47 11.68 -5.43
C THR A 290 16.77 11.10 -6.00
N LEU A 291 16.95 11.13 -7.31
CA LEU A 291 18.13 10.59 -7.99
C LEU A 291 18.45 11.25 -9.33
N TRP A 292 18.13 12.53 -9.49
CA TRP A 292 18.30 13.20 -10.77
C TRP A 292 19.76 13.21 -11.22
N THR A 293 19.98 12.74 -12.45
CA THR A 293 21.33 12.66 -13.05
C THR A 293 22.01 14.03 -13.09
N GLY A 294 21.23 15.11 -13.29
CA GLY A 294 21.74 16.49 -13.32
C GLY A 294 22.32 16.99 -11.99
N LEU A 295 21.99 16.35 -10.87
CA LEU A 295 22.54 16.65 -9.54
C LEU A 295 23.60 15.65 -9.06
N GLY A 296 24.01 14.71 -9.92
CA GLY A 296 24.98 13.67 -9.55
C GLY A 296 24.34 12.33 -9.15
N GLY A 297 23.03 12.17 -9.35
CA GLY A 297 22.32 10.91 -9.13
C GLY A 297 21.73 10.78 -7.74
N GLU A 298 21.78 9.57 -7.18
CA GLU A 298 21.05 9.18 -5.98
C GLU A 298 21.30 10.09 -4.78
N GLY A 299 20.22 10.28 -4.00
CA GLY A 299 20.26 10.97 -2.72
C GLY A 299 20.18 12.49 -2.79
N HIS A 300 20.02 13.08 -3.98
CA HIS A 300 19.93 14.52 -4.18
C HIS A 300 18.48 14.97 -4.45
N VAL A 301 18.08 16.11 -3.88
CA VAL A 301 16.73 16.69 -4.05
C VAL A 301 16.81 18.22 -4.22
N GLU A 302 16.05 18.76 -5.18
CA GLU A 302 15.92 20.21 -5.42
C GLU A 302 15.08 20.90 -4.33
N THR A 303 15.72 21.17 -3.18
CA THR A 303 15.05 21.74 -2.00
C THR A 303 14.54 23.17 -2.20
N ASP A 304 15.22 23.99 -3.00
CA ASP A 304 14.80 25.37 -3.28
C ASP A 304 13.49 25.45 -4.08
N TRP A 305 13.37 24.59 -5.09
CA TRP A 305 12.14 24.47 -5.87
C TRP A 305 10.99 23.95 -5.01
N LEU A 306 11.23 22.89 -4.24
CA LEU A 306 10.22 22.32 -3.32
C LEU A 306 9.71 23.39 -2.34
N ARG A 307 10.63 24.16 -1.75
CA ARG A 307 10.30 25.26 -0.85
C ARG A 307 9.47 26.35 -1.53
N ALA A 308 9.78 26.68 -2.79
CA ALA A 308 9.00 27.64 -3.56
C ALA A 308 7.56 27.15 -3.81
N VAL A 309 7.39 25.89 -4.24
CA VAL A 309 6.07 25.27 -4.47
C VAL A 309 5.25 25.23 -3.18
N LEU A 310 5.83 24.78 -2.07
CA LEU A 310 5.13 24.69 -0.79
C LEU A 310 4.70 26.08 -0.26
N ARG A 311 5.51 27.13 -0.48
CA ARG A 311 5.11 28.51 -0.16
C ARG A 311 3.99 29.01 -1.06
N GLN A 312 4.10 28.77 -2.37
CA GLN A 312 3.08 29.14 -3.35
C GLN A 312 1.71 28.53 -3.00
N HIS A 313 1.71 27.30 -2.50
CA HIS A 313 0.52 26.55 -2.11
C HIS A 313 0.36 26.46 -0.58
N GLY A 314 0.79 27.50 0.14
CA GLY A 314 0.70 27.54 1.61
C GLY A 314 -0.73 27.43 2.15
N ASP A 315 -1.72 27.77 1.31
CA ASP A 315 -3.16 27.68 1.56
C ASP A 315 -3.71 26.23 1.55
N ALA A 316 -2.95 25.26 1.02
CA ALA A 316 -3.37 23.86 1.04
C ALA A 316 -3.48 23.38 2.49
N ARG A 317 -4.63 22.80 2.84
CA ARG A 317 -4.82 22.16 4.15
C ARG A 317 -3.95 20.91 4.27
N HIS A 318 -3.95 20.09 3.23
CA HIS A 318 -3.17 18.86 3.19
C HIS A 318 -2.03 19.02 2.19
N LYS A 319 -0.81 18.77 2.65
CA LYS A 319 0.41 18.77 1.82
C LYS A 319 1.07 17.42 1.96
N LEU A 320 1.20 16.71 0.86
CA LEU A 320 1.97 15.47 0.76
C LEU A 320 3.18 15.72 -0.14
N VAL A 321 4.30 15.12 0.20
CA VAL A 321 5.47 15.06 -0.68
C VAL A 321 5.75 13.59 -0.95
N ALA A 322 6.02 13.23 -2.20
CA ALA A 322 6.31 11.87 -2.61
C ALA A 322 7.66 11.82 -3.34
N GLY A 323 8.50 10.87 -2.95
CA GLY A 323 9.77 10.56 -3.61
C GLY A 323 10.02 9.07 -3.52
N HIS A 324 11.18 8.60 -3.98
CA HIS A 324 11.48 7.16 -3.93
C HIS A 324 12.34 6.79 -2.73
N HIS A 325 13.46 7.49 -2.52
CA HIS A 325 14.36 7.21 -1.39
C HIS A 325 13.82 7.79 -0.08
N PRO A 326 13.87 7.04 1.04
CA PRO A 326 13.52 7.57 2.36
C PRO A 326 14.53 8.62 2.82
N ALA A 327 14.09 9.57 3.66
CA ALA A 327 14.96 10.58 4.28
C ALA A 327 15.50 10.13 5.64
N HIS A 328 14.72 9.31 6.34
CA HIS A 328 15.07 8.71 7.62
C HIS A 328 15.25 7.20 7.48
N PRO A 329 16.13 6.58 8.29
CA PRO A 329 16.42 5.15 8.16
C PRO A 329 15.20 4.28 8.46
N VAL A 330 14.89 3.37 7.55
CA VAL A 330 13.74 2.44 7.64
C VAL A 330 14.08 1.24 8.52
N ASN A 331 13.17 0.85 9.43
CA ASN A 331 13.43 -0.13 10.49
C ASN A 331 14.68 0.20 11.35
N GLY A 332 15.17 1.45 11.28
CA GLY A 332 16.27 1.94 12.08
C GLY A 332 17.66 1.37 11.75
N PHE A 333 17.77 0.56 10.70
CA PHE A 333 19.07 0.15 10.19
C PHE A 333 19.73 1.37 9.54
N VAL A 334 21.01 1.61 9.84
CA VAL A 334 21.83 2.71 9.31
C VAL A 334 23.17 2.16 8.81
N GLY A 335 23.69 2.69 7.70
CA GLY A 335 25.04 2.34 7.27
C GLY A 335 25.53 3.08 6.02
N PRO A 336 26.84 3.04 5.72
CA PRO A 336 27.45 3.76 4.60
C PRO A 336 26.93 3.35 3.21
N TYR A 337 26.24 2.21 3.10
CA TYR A 337 25.70 1.68 1.86
C TYR A 337 24.17 1.68 1.82
N GLN A 338 23.55 2.35 2.78
CA GLN A 338 22.13 2.52 2.80
C GLN A 338 21.76 3.64 1.83
N ARG A 339 20.88 3.31 0.89
CA ARG A 339 20.50 4.18 -0.23
C ARG A 339 19.31 5.05 0.15
N ASP A 340 19.41 5.71 1.28
CA ASP A 340 18.50 6.76 1.70
C ASP A 340 18.89 8.08 0.98
N ILE A 341 18.12 9.16 1.15
CA ILE A 341 18.55 10.50 0.75
C ILE A 341 19.89 10.80 1.42
N GLY A 342 20.85 11.34 0.66
CA GLY A 342 22.20 11.60 1.15
C GLY A 342 22.17 12.43 2.45
N PRO A 343 22.93 12.09 3.51
CA PRO A 343 22.86 12.77 4.80
C PRO A 343 23.02 14.31 4.71
N GLU A 344 23.82 14.77 3.76
CA GLU A 344 24.05 16.18 3.46
C GLU A 344 22.79 16.90 2.92
N HIS A 345 21.88 16.17 2.28
CA HIS A 345 20.64 16.69 1.69
C HIS A 345 19.41 16.39 2.54
N ALA A 346 19.41 15.26 3.26
CA ALA A 346 18.27 14.79 4.05
C ALA A 346 17.83 15.82 5.11
N THR A 347 18.79 16.48 5.77
CA THR A 347 18.49 17.52 6.77
C THR A 347 17.77 18.72 6.13
N ALA A 348 18.33 19.27 5.05
CA ALA A 348 17.76 20.42 4.36
C ALA A 348 16.38 20.09 3.75
N PHE A 349 16.25 18.89 3.20
CA PHE A 349 14.97 18.38 2.70
C PHE A 349 13.92 18.32 3.82
N TRP A 350 14.25 17.72 4.96
CA TRP A 350 13.31 17.58 6.06
C TRP A 350 12.94 18.91 6.73
N ASP A 351 13.87 19.86 6.78
CA ASP A 351 13.61 21.23 7.23
C ASP A 351 12.54 21.91 6.36
N VAL A 352 12.65 21.79 5.03
CA VAL A 352 11.63 22.30 4.10
C VAL A 352 10.25 21.71 4.40
N LEU A 353 10.16 20.40 4.60
CA LEU A 353 8.90 19.71 4.89
C LEU A 353 8.29 20.18 6.21
N SER A 354 9.12 20.22 7.26
CA SER A 354 8.70 20.58 8.62
C SER A 354 8.22 22.02 8.70
N GLU A 355 8.97 22.96 8.11
CA GLU A 355 8.63 24.39 8.12
C GLU A 355 7.37 24.70 7.30
N ALA A 356 7.10 23.94 6.24
CA ALA A 356 5.92 24.11 5.40
C ALA A 356 4.65 23.46 5.97
N GLY A 357 4.76 22.71 7.08
CA GLY A 357 3.68 21.91 7.64
C GLY A 357 3.23 20.80 6.69
N VAL A 358 4.18 20.10 6.06
CA VAL A 358 3.89 18.90 5.28
C VAL A 358 3.37 17.81 6.22
N LEU A 359 2.29 17.15 5.83
CA LEU A 359 1.66 16.11 6.64
C LEU A 359 2.47 14.81 6.59
N ALA A 360 2.84 14.39 5.38
CA ALA A 360 3.62 13.18 5.17
C ALA A 360 4.54 13.29 3.95
N TYR A 361 5.74 12.73 4.09
CA TYR A 361 6.60 12.27 3.03
C TYR A 361 6.33 10.78 2.75
N LEU A 362 5.99 10.46 1.50
CA LEU A 362 5.69 9.12 1.03
C LEU A 362 6.89 8.61 0.22
N CYS A 363 7.40 7.41 0.54
CA CYS A 363 8.55 6.83 -0.13
C CYS A 363 8.48 5.30 -0.25
N GLY A 364 9.37 4.72 -1.06
CA GLY A 364 9.52 3.28 -1.28
C GLY A 364 10.97 2.85 -1.08
N HIS A 365 11.53 2.14 -2.06
CA HIS A 365 12.94 1.72 -2.17
C HIS A 365 13.36 0.63 -1.17
N ILE A 366 13.18 0.87 0.12
CA ILE A 366 13.49 -0.11 1.16
C ILE A 366 12.28 -1.03 1.29
N LEU A 367 12.47 -2.31 0.94
CA LEU A 367 11.45 -3.38 0.85
C LEU A 367 10.84 -3.74 2.22
N ALA A 368 10.13 -2.78 2.80
CA ALA A 368 9.50 -2.81 4.11
C ALA A 368 8.28 -1.87 4.14
N PHE A 369 7.42 -2.08 5.13
CA PHE A 369 6.48 -1.05 5.58
C PHE A 369 6.97 -0.43 6.89
N ASP A 370 7.10 0.89 6.94
CA ASP A 370 7.58 1.60 8.13
C ASP A 370 6.99 3.00 8.21
N VAL A 371 6.61 3.41 9.43
CA VAL A 371 6.05 4.74 9.68
C VAL A 371 6.71 5.39 10.88
N GLN A 372 7.23 6.59 10.65
CA GLN A 372 7.88 7.40 11.67
C GLN A 372 7.36 8.84 11.60
N ALA A 373 7.44 9.59 12.70
CA ALA A 373 7.21 11.03 12.67
C ALA A 373 8.49 11.77 13.05
N HIS A 374 8.83 12.84 12.35
CA HIS A 374 9.98 13.67 12.67
C HIS A 374 9.57 15.13 12.58
N ARG A 375 9.59 15.83 13.72
CA ARG A 375 9.11 17.22 13.83
C ARG A 375 7.70 17.40 13.25
N GLY A 376 6.85 16.38 13.41
CA GLY A 376 5.43 16.41 13.04
C GLY A 376 5.11 15.96 11.62
N VAL A 377 6.12 15.80 10.77
CA VAL A 377 5.99 15.22 9.43
C VAL A 377 6.09 13.71 9.53
N LEU A 378 5.16 12.97 8.92
CA LEU A 378 5.29 11.51 8.81
C LEU A 378 6.26 11.15 7.68
N GLN A 379 7.14 10.16 7.89
CA GLN A 379 7.69 9.36 6.80
C GLN A 379 6.89 8.07 6.73
N ILE A 380 6.29 7.79 5.58
CA ILE A 380 5.58 6.54 5.30
C ILE A 380 6.34 5.84 4.18
N CYS A 381 7.10 4.81 4.56
CA CYS A 381 7.80 3.94 3.61
C CYS A 381 6.92 2.72 3.29
N THR A 382 6.69 2.46 2.02
CA THR A 382 5.88 1.31 1.55
C THR A 382 6.39 0.80 0.22
N ALA A 383 7.07 -0.33 0.27
CA ALA A 383 7.68 -1.00 -0.87
C ALA A 383 7.12 -2.43 -1.03
N GLY A 384 5.80 -2.54 -0.91
CA GLY A 384 5.07 -3.81 -0.84
C GLY A 384 4.58 -4.37 -2.17
N ALA A 385 4.76 -3.68 -3.30
CA ALA A 385 3.95 -3.94 -4.49
C ALA A 385 4.26 -5.26 -5.20
N GLY A 386 5.47 -5.79 -5.10
CA GLY A 386 5.80 -7.06 -5.80
C GLY A 386 7.16 -7.66 -5.48
N THR A 387 8.16 -6.88 -5.09
CA THR A 387 9.53 -7.37 -4.89
C THR A 387 9.68 -8.15 -3.59
N ALA A 388 9.36 -9.45 -3.59
CA ALA A 388 9.35 -10.28 -2.38
C ALA A 388 10.72 -10.87 -1.99
N HIS A 389 11.59 -11.21 -2.95
CA HIS A 389 12.78 -12.04 -2.72
C HIS A 389 13.86 -11.43 -1.81
N ARG A 390 13.76 -10.13 -1.50
CA ARG A 390 14.69 -9.38 -0.63
C ARG A 390 13.99 -8.80 0.60
N MET A 391 12.70 -9.03 0.75
CA MET A 391 11.98 -8.69 1.98
C MET A 391 12.52 -9.53 3.14
N PRO A 392 12.78 -8.93 4.31
CA PRO A 392 13.11 -9.67 5.52
C PRO A 392 12.04 -10.73 5.86
N GLU A 393 12.44 -12.00 5.81
CA GLU A 393 11.54 -13.15 6.03
C GLU A 393 10.91 -13.10 7.43
N GLY A 394 9.60 -13.35 7.51
CA GLY A 394 8.85 -13.37 8.77
C GLY A 394 8.63 -12.00 9.41
N VAL A 395 9.09 -10.92 8.74
CA VAL A 395 8.87 -9.53 9.15
C VAL A 395 7.94 -8.86 8.14
N GLU A 396 8.37 -8.80 6.88
CA GLU A 396 7.74 -8.02 5.83
C GLU A 396 6.84 -8.90 4.95
N TYR A 397 5.93 -8.24 4.22
CA TYR A 397 4.92 -8.90 3.39
C TYR A 397 4.53 -8.01 2.20
N LEU A 398 4.03 -8.64 1.14
CA LEU A 398 3.46 -7.92 -0.01
C LEU A 398 2.19 -7.18 0.42
N HIS A 399 2.08 -5.91 0.07
CA HIS A 399 1.00 -5.05 0.54
C HIS A 399 0.74 -3.85 -0.37
N ALA A 400 -0.39 -3.20 -0.11
CA ALA A 400 -0.67 -1.84 -0.55
C ALA A 400 -1.30 -1.05 0.61
N VAL A 401 -1.16 0.27 0.57
CA VAL A 401 -1.71 1.17 1.58
C VAL A 401 -2.91 1.90 0.99
N GLN A 402 -4.06 1.82 1.64
CA GLN A 402 -5.21 2.67 1.34
C GLN A 402 -5.34 3.77 2.39
N ALA A 403 -5.34 5.01 1.93
CA ALA A 403 -5.35 6.19 2.76
C ALA A 403 -6.61 7.05 2.52
N THR A 404 -6.98 7.83 3.52
CA THR A 404 -7.94 8.92 3.41
C THR A 404 -7.45 10.15 4.15
N LEU A 405 -7.72 11.31 3.57
CA LEU A 405 -7.46 12.62 4.15
C LEU A 405 -8.78 13.34 4.37
N ASP A 406 -8.98 13.88 5.55
CA ASP A 406 -10.14 14.70 5.90
C ASP A 406 -9.73 15.85 6.84
N GLY A 407 -10.68 16.69 7.22
CA GLY A 407 -10.41 17.83 8.12
C GLY A 407 -9.79 17.47 9.48
N GLN A 408 -9.77 16.19 9.88
CA GLN A 408 -9.13 15.71 11.09
C GLN A 408 -7.73 15.10 10.85
N GLY A 409 -7.30 14.95 9.60
CA GLY A 409 -5.96 14.50 9.23
C GLY A 409 -5.96 13.27 8.32
N LEU A 410 -4.92 12.43 8.45
CA LEU A 410 -4.70 11.22 7.68
C LEU A 410 -5.21 10.00 8.46
N ARG A 411 -5.90 9.09 7.77
CA ARG A 411 -6.04 7.71 8.21
C ARG A 411 -5.59 6.77 7.10
N TYR A 412 -4.99 5.64 7.46
CA TYR A 412 -4.71 4.58 6.49
C TYR A 412 -5.01 3.20 7.05
N GLN A 413 -5.16 2.25 6.13
CA GLN A 413 -5.07 0.82 6.37
C GLN A 413 -4.07 0.20 5.39
N VAL A 414 -3.26 -0.74 5.88
CA VAL A 414 -2.36 -1.56 5.07
C VAL A 414 -2.99 -2.93 4.93
N PHE A 415 -3.13 -3.42 3.71
CA PHE A 415 -3.65 -4.75 3.46
C PHE A 415 -2.67 -5.59 2.64
N ASP A 416 -2.58 -6.87 2.98
CA ASP A 416 -1.72 -7.82 2.28
C ASP A 416 -2.32 -8.27 0.93
N ALA A 417 -1.56 -9.06 0.17
CA ALA A 417 -2.00 -9.60 -1.12
C ALA A 417 -3.26 -10.49 -1.02
N GLU A 418 -3.54 -11.05 0.16
CA GLU A 418 -4.75 -11.81 0.47
C GLU A 418 -5.92 -10.89 0.91
N GLY A 419 -5.66 -9.60 1.09
CA GLY A 419 -6.62 -8.56 1.45
C GLY A 419 -6.98 -8.52 2.92
N HIS A 420 -6.15 -9.09 3.81
CA HIS A 420 -6.28 -8.89 5.24
C HIS A 420 -5.68 -7.54 5.62
N VAL A 421 -6.41 -6.75 6.41
CA VAL A 421 -5.85 -5.53 7.00
C VAL A 421 -4.85 -5.94 8.09
N ARG A 422 -3.63 -5.45 7.97
CA ARG A 422 -2.49 -5.78 8.82
C ARG A 422 -2.14 -4.65 9.77
N GLU A 423 -2.24 -3.41 9.29
CA GLU A 423 -1.83 -2.22 10.02
C GLU A 423 -2.78 -1.06 9.71
N HIS A 424 -2.88 -0.11 10.64
CA HIS A 424 -3.73 1.07 10.51
C HIS A 424 -3.17 2.24 11.32
N LEU A 425 -3.50 3.47 10.91
CA LEU A 425 -3.09 4.67 11.64
C LEU A 425 -4.16 5.75 11.53
N SER A 426 -4.27 6.57 12.57
CA SER A 426 -4.94 7.87 12.56
C SER A 426 -3.96 8.95 13.02
N TRP A 427 -3.78 10.00 12.22
CA TRP A 427 -2.80 11.06 12.48
C TRP A 427 -3.35 12.45 12.15
N PRO A 428 -3.13 13.48 13.00
CA PRO A 428 -2.36 13.44 14.26
C PRO A 428 -3.11 12.72 15.39
N VAL A 429 -2.34 12.21 16.35
CA VAL A 429 -2.89 11.57 17.55
C VAL A 429 -3.47 12.64 18.48
N ALA A 430 -4.77 12.54 18.80
CA ALA A 430 -5.49 13.48 19.64
C ALA A 430 -5.24 13.22 21.14
N VAL A 431 -4.09 13.67 21.64
CA VAL A 431 -3.72 13.49 23.06
C VAL A 431 -4.40 14.56 23.94
N PRO A 432 -5.12 14.18 25.02
CA PRO A 432 -5.71 15.14 25.96
C PRO A 432 -4.69 16.11 26.58
N PRO A 433 -5.10 17.30 27.03
CA PRO A 433 -4.24 18.21 27.79
C PRO A 433 -3.64 17.52 29.02
N VAL A 434 -2.38 17.86 29.36
CA VAL A 434 -1.62 17.20 30.43
C VAL A 434 -2.25 17.33 31.81
N GLU A 435 -3.10 18.34 32.02
CA GLU A 435 -3.85 18.58 33.25
C GLU A 435 -4.92 17.50 33.51
N GLN A 436 -5.32 16.77 32.45
CA GLN A 436 -6.29 15.68 32.53
C GLN A 436 -5.61 14.32 32.73
N TRP A 437 -4.28 14.27 32.70
CA TRP A 437 -3.55 13.01 32.82
C TRP A 437 -3.55 12.54 34.27
N GLN A 438 -3.64 11.23 34.44
CA GLN A 438 -3.85 10.60 35.73
C GLN A 438 -2.54 10.06 36.30
N ALA A 439 -2.51 9.81 37.60
CA ALA A 439 -1.43 9.02 38.19
C ALA A 439 -1.37 7.63 37.51
N LEU A 440 -0.17 7.08 37.33
CA LEU A 440 0.06 5.84 36.58
C LEU A 440 -0.82 4.66 37.04
N LYS A 441 -1.07 4.53 38.35
CA LYS A 441 -1.93 3.47 38.92
C LYS A 441 -3.43 3.61 38.58
N ALA A 442 -3.86 4.82 38.26
CA ALA A 442 -5.25 5.12 37.89
C ALA A 442 -5.44 5.12 36.35
N ALA A 443 -4.38 5.41 35.60
CA ALA A 443 -4.40 5.32 34.14
C ALA A 443 -4.63 3.87 33.71
N ASN A 444 -5.67 3.64 32.89
CA ASN A 444 -6.07 2.32 32.40
C ASN A 444 -5.14 1.83 31.27
N ILE A 445 -3.83 1.81 31.50
CA ILE A 445 -2.81 1.39 30.55
C ILE A 445 -2.95 -0.12 30.30
N GLY A 446 -2.76 -0.55 29.06
CA GLY A 446 -2.86 -1.97 28.71
C GLY A 446 -2.52 -2.27 27.27
N ASN A 447 -2.58 -3.55 26.93
CA ASN A 447 -2.24 -4.07 25.60
C ASN A 447 -3.16 -3.49 24.52
N GLY A 448 -2.59 -3.20 23.34
CA GLY A 448 -3.32 -2.69 22.18
C GLY A 448 -3.84 -1.26 22.34
N ARG A 449 -3.36 -0.50 23.32
CA ARG A 449 -3.75 0.89 23.56
C ARG A 449 -2.62 1.83 23.21
N ILE A 450 -2.96 3.02 22.71
CA ILE A 450 -2.01 4.13 22.61
C ILE A 450 -1.85 4.73 24.00
N VAL A 451 -0.61 4.80 24.49
CA VAL A 451 -0.30 5.25 25.85
C VAL A 451 0.55 6.51 25.78
N ALA A 452 0.09 7.60 26.41
CA ALA A 452 0.88 8.81 26.59
C ALA A 452 1.36 8.88 28.04
N LEU A 453 2.67 9.05 28.24
CA LEU A 453 3.36 9.14 29.52
C LEU A 453 4.05 10.49 29.63
N ARG A 454 3.96 11.16 30.77
CA ARG A 454 4.67 12.41 31.04
C ARG A 454 5.62 12.17 32.19
N PHE A 455 6.87 12.54 31.99
CA PHE A 455 7.94 12.50 32.97
C PHE A 455 8.43 13.92 33.21
N SER A 456 8.34 14.41 34.44
CA SER A 456 8.87 15.72 34.82
C SER A 456 9.78 15.61 36.03
N GLY A 457 10.79 16.46 36.12
CA GLY A 457 11.72 16.50 37.26
C GLY A 457 12.98 17.27 36.93
N HIS A 458 14.05 17.06 37.69
CA HIS A 458 15.38 17.58 37.39
C HIS A 458 16.36 16.43 37.14
N ALA A 459 17.16 16.51 36.09
CA ALA A 459 18.18 15.52 35.78
C ALA A 459 19.26 15.44 36.85
N ALA A 460 20.00 14.32 36.91
CA ALA A 460 21.07 14.15 37.87
C ALA A 460 22.25 15.09 37.59
N ALA A 461 23.14 15.22 38.57
CA ALA A 461 24.32 16.07 38.47
C ALA A 461 25.28 15.64 37.33
N PRO A 462 26.10 16.57 36.81
CA PRO A 462 27.15 16.25 35.84
C PRO A 462 28.03 15.08 36.31
N GLY A 463 28.45 14.22 35.37
CA GLY A 463 29.24 13.02 35.69
C GLY A 463 28.42 11.78 36.02
N THR A 464 27.09 11.88 36.09
CA THR A 464 26.20 10.71 36.23
C THR A 464 26.06 9.99 34.90
N SER A 465 26.60 8.77 34.79
CA SER A 465 26.53 7.94 33.58
C SER A 465 25.72 6.66 33.73
N THR A 466 25.33 6.32 34.97
CA THR A 466 24.54 5.13 35.28
C THR A 466 23.14 5.25 34.67
N ALA A 467 22.54 4.10 34.34
CA ALA A 467 21.14 4.06 33.93
C ALA A 467 20.24 4.41 35.13
N GLN A 468 19.28 5.31 34.88
CA GLN A 468 18.38 5.88 35.87
C GLN A 468 16.94 5.65 35.43
N THR A 469 16.13 5.01 36.26
CA THR A 469 14.80 4.54 35.86
C THR A 469 13.74 5.62 36.08
N PHE A 470 12.96 5.93 35.05
CA PHE A 470 11.68 6.61 35.23
C PHE A 470 10.58 5.59 35.53
N LEU A 471 10.43 4.62 34.63
CA LEU A 471 9.38 3.61 34.66
C LEU A 471 9.98 2.26 34.26
N SER A 472 9.66 1.19 35.00
CA SER A 472 10.00 -0.17 34.60
C SER A 472 8.81 -1.09 34.78
N ALA A 473 8.53 -1.88 33.75
CA ALA A 473 7.56 -2.95 33.77
C ALA A 473 8.14 -4.14 34.56
N VAL A 474 7.55 -4.50 35.70
CA VAL A 474 8.12 -5.52 36.60
C VAL A 474 7.47 -6.87 36.33
N ARG A 475 8.29 -7.87 36.04
CA ARG A 475 7.89 -9.29 36.05
C ARG A 475 8.82 -10.06 37.00
N PRO A 476 8.28 -10.70 38.06
CA PRO A 476 9.11 -11.48 38.98
C PRO A 476 9.94 -12.55 38.25
N GLY A 477 11.23 -12.63 38.54
CA GLY A 477 12.13 -13.65 37.98
C GLY A 477 12.50 -13.45 36.50
N MET A 478 12.03 -12.39 35.85
CA MET A 478 12.34 -12.08 34.45
C MET A 478 12.88 -10.65 34.31
N ARG A 479 13.55 -10.39 33.19
CA ARG A 479 13.91 -9.02 32.83
C ARG A 479 12.65 -8.20 32.49
N PRO A 480 12.70 -6.87 32.67
CA PRO A 480 11.52 -6.03 32.46
C PRO A 480 11.18 -5.97 30.97
N PRO A 481 9.92 -6.26 30.56
CA PRO A 481 9.53 -6.20 29.14
C PRO A 481 9.58 -4.78 28.56
N LEU A 482 9.49 -3.77 29.43
CA LEU A 482 9.66 -2.35 29.11
C LEU A 482 10.45 -1.66 30.24
N TRP A 483 11.46 -0.88 29.87
CA TRP A 483 12.15 0.05 30.77
C TRP A 483 12.27 1.40 30.09
N ILE A 484 11.99 2.49 30.80
CA ILE A 484 12.12 3.86 30.31
C ILE A 484 12.90 4.66 31.35
N GLY A 485 13.89 5.43 30.91
CA GLY A 485 14.72 6.22 31.81
C GLY A 485 15.75 7.08 31.10
N LEU A 486 16.75 7.54 31.86
CA LEU A 486 17.92 8.24 31.34
C LEU A 486 19.13 7.30 31.39
N SER A 487 19.97 7.31 30.36
CA SER A 487 21.17 6.46 30.32
C SER A 487 22.38 7.16 29.72
N GLY A 488 23.57 6.79 30.19
CA GLY A 488 24.84 7.26 29.65
C GLY A 488 25.22 8.66 30.14
N PRO A 489 26.42 9.13 29.77
CA PRO A 489 26.98 10.40 30.26
C PRO A 489 26.18 11.63 29.82
N GLU A 490 25.46 11.55 28.72
CA GLU A 490 24.58 12.62 28.22
C GLU A 490 23.19 12.61 28.88
N GLN A 491 22.91 11.64 29.77
CA GLN A 491 21.59 11.43 30.37
C GLN A 491 20.49 11.41 29.30
N ARG A 492 20.66 10.51 28.32
CA ARG A 492 19.79 10.39 27.16
C ARG A 492 18.52 9.63 27.50
N LEU A 493 17.37 10.14 27.06
CA LEU A 493 16.10 9.42 27.14
C LEU A 493 16.23 8.10 26.39
N THR A 494 15.94 7.01 27.07
CA THR A 494 16.07 5.66 26.52
C THR A 494 14.87 4.83 26.91
N ALA A 495 14.24 4.19 25.93
CA ALA A 495 13.30 3.10 26.14
C ALA A 495 13.93 1.78 25.69
N ILE A 496 13.73 0.73 26.48
CA ILE A 496 14.25 -0.61 26.24
C ILE A 496 13.07 -1.57 26.23
N LEU A 497 12.93 -2.33 25.14
CA LEU A 497 11.97 -3.43 25.06
C LEU A 497 12.70 -4.78 25.09
N GLU A 498 12.20 -5.67 25.92
CA GLU A 498 12.60 -7.08 25.94
C GLU A 498 11.37 -7.95 25.64
N LEU A 499 11.16 -8.20 24.35
CA LEU A 499 9.98 -8.88 23.84
C LEU A 499 10.12 -10.41 23.87
N GLU A 500 11.35 -10.91 23.82
CA GLU A 500 11.67 -12.34 23.70
C GLU A 500 12.70 -12.75 24.76
N PRO A 501 12.34 -13.60 25.73
CA PRO A 501 13.28 -14.12 26.71
C PRO A 501 14.49 -14.78 26.04
N GLY A 502 15.70 -14.41 26.47
CA GLY A 502 16.95 -14.96 25.92
C GLY A 502 17.44 -14.28 24.64
N ARG A 503 16.76 -13.24 24.14
CA ARG A 503 17.26 -12.36 23.08
C ARG A 503 17.79 -11.05 23.64
N SER A 504 18.68 -10.41 22.89
CA SER A 504 19.14 -9.06 23.22
C SER A 504 17.96 -8.08 23.20
N PRO A 505 17.87 -7.17 24.18
CA PRO A 505 16.82 -6.17 24.19
C PRO A 505 17.04 -5.14 23.08
N ARG A 506 15.97 -4.45 22.71
CA ARG A 506 15.97 -3.40 21.69
C ARG A 506 15.91 -2.03 22.36
N TYR A 507 16.55 -1.05 21.73
CA TYR A 507 16.73 0.29 22.28
C TYR A 507 16.07 1.33 21.39
N TRP A 508 15.40 2.28 22.04
CA TRP A 508 14.90 3.51 21.44
C TRP A 508 15.59 4.66 22.15
N LEU A 509 16.33 5.46 21.39
CA LEU A 509 17.17 6.54 21.86
C LEU A 509 16.53 7.87 21.49
N GLY A 510 16.29 8.68 22.51
CA GLY A 510 15.72 10.00 22.41
C GLY A 510 16.74 11.12 22.57
N PRO A 511 16.27 12.33 22.90
CA PRO A 511 17.13 13.47 23.16
C PRO A 511 17.91 13.32 24.48
N ALA A 512 19.02 14.04 24.57
CA ALA A 512 19.77 14.21 25.82
C ALA A 512 19.07 15.23 26.73
N VAL A 513 19.11 14.99 28.05
CA VAL A 513 18.68 15.96 29.05
C VAL A 513 19.91 16.57 29.71
N ALA A 514 20.03 17.89 29.67
CA ALA A 514 21.17 18.58 30.28
C ALA A 514 21.25 18.26 31.78
N ALA A 515 22.45 17.95 32.26
CA ALA A 515 22.66 17.56 33.66
C ALA A 515 22.21 18.65 34.64
N GLY A 516 21.47 18.28 35.68
CA GLY A 516 20.88 19.20 36.66
C GLY A 516 19.72 20.05 36.16
N ALA A 517 19.42 20.05 34.86
CA ALA A 517 18.36 20.87 34.27
C ALA A 517 16.97 20.29 34.57
N PRO A 518 15.93 21.13 34.66
CA PRO A 518 14.56 20.65 34.67
C PRO A 518 14.23 20.01 33.31
N PHE A 519 13.38 18.98 33.34
CA PHE A 519 12.81 18.36 32.16
C PHE A 519 11.31 18.15 32.32
N ASP A 520 10.62 18.20 31.19
CA ASP A 520 9.22 17.81 31.03
C ASP A 520 9.11 17.09 29.68
N ILE A 521 9.01 15.78 29.73
CA ILE A 521 9.06 14.90 28.57
C ILE A 521 7.73 14.19 28.47
N GLN A 522 7.05 14.37 27.35
CA GLN A 522 5.92 13.54 26.97
C GLN A 522 6.43 12.45 26.02
N LEU A 523 6.06 11.20 26.31
CA LEU A 523 6.35 10.02 25.51
C LEU A 523 5.03 9.37 25.09
N LEU A 524 4.83 9.19 23.80
CA LEU A 524 3.74 8.42 23.22
C LEU A 524 4.24 7.04 22.83
N ILE A 525 3.48 6.00 23.16
CA ILE A 525 3.71 4.62 22.75
C ILE A 525 2.51 4.23 21.88
N HIS A 526 2.73 4.14 20.57
CA HIS A 526 1.74 3.83 19.55
C HIS A 526 2.02 2.43 18.97
N PRO A 527 1.19 1.42 19.26
CA PRO A 527 1.45 0.05 18.82
C PRO A 527 1.38 -0.09 17.29
N ASP A 528 0.49 0.62 16.60
CA ASP A 528 0.29 0.43 15.15
C ASP A 528 1.24 1.24 14.24
N MET A 529 2.31 1.82 14.80
CA MET A 529 3.36 2.53 14.03
C MET A 529 4.65 1.71 13.92
N GLY A 530 4.63 0.44 14.33
CA GLY A 530 5.81 -0.41 14.38
C GLY A 530 6.96 0.28 15.15
N PRO A 531 8.22 0.19 14.68
CA PRO A 531 9.37 0.73 15.40
C PRO A 531 9.33 2.25 15.60
N GLY A 532 8.65 3.01 14.74
CA GLY A 532 8.48 4.46 14.88
C GLY A 532 7.49 4.88 15.98
N GLY A 533 6.78 3.92 16.60
CA GLY A 533 5.72 4.14 17.56
C GLY A 533 6.13 4.64 18.95
N PHE A 534 7.41 4.76 19.25
CA PHE A 534 7.86 5.49 20.44
C PHE A 534 8.17 6.94 20.06
N LEU A 535 7.33 7.88 20.46
CA LEU A 535 7.47 9.28 20.08
C LEU A 535 7.64 10.17 21.31
N TYR A 536 8.38 11.26 21.20
CA TYR A 536 8.56 12.23 22.26
C TYR A 536 8.22 13.66 21.82
N ARG A 537 7.96 14.51 22.81
CA ARG A 537 7.95 15.98 22.71
C ARG A 537 8.22 16.61 24.08
N PHE A 538 8.72 17.84 24.08
CA PHE A 538 9.04 18.59 25.31
C PHE A 538 7.95 19.60 25.73
N ALA A 539 7.03 19.92 24.83
CA ALA A 539 5.93 20.83 25.10
C ALA A 539 4.63 20.28 24.49
N ALA A 540 3.48 20.70 25.01
CA ALA A 540 2.18 20.20 24.58
C ALA A 540 1.82 20.60 23.13
N ASP A 541 2.39 21.71 22.64
CA ASP A 541 2.26 22.23 21.28
C ASP A 541 3.41 21.81 20.36
N ALA A 542 4.49 21.27 20.92
CA ALA A 542 5.60 20.76 20.12
C ALA A 542 5.17 19.52 19.32
N PRO A 543 5.65 19.39 18.07
CA PRO A 543 5.31 18.25 17.24
C PRO A 543 5.96 16.96 17.75
N TRP A 544 5.29 15.84 17.55
CA TRP A 544 5.81 14.52 17.88
C TRP A 544 7.01 14.16 17.00
N THR A 545 8.00 13.51 17.62
CA THR A 545 9.18 12.95 16.94
C THR A 545 9.45 11.55 17.46
N SER A 546 9.62 10.58 16.56
CA SER A 546 9.98 9.20 16.88
C SER A 546 11.38 9.13 17.50
N LEU A 547 11.54 8.26 18.49
CA LEU A 547 12.84 7.89 19.03
C LEU A 547 13.62 7.09 17.97
N SER A 548 14.94 7.26 17.93
CA SER A 548 15.79 6.48 17.03
C SER A 548 15.93 5.05 17.54
N THR A 549 15.74 4.06 16.69
CA THR A 549 15.90 2.64 17.03
C THR A 549 16.61 1.90 15.91
N ALA A 550 16.90 0.62 16.12
CA ALA A 550 17.28 -0.36 15.10
C ALA A 550 16.46 -1.62 15.37
N SER A 551 15.27 -1.67 14.76
CA SER A 551 14.23 -2.63 15.11
C SER A 551 13.25 -2.75 13.96
N ALA A 552 12.87 -3.99 13.63
CA ALA A 552 11.81 -4.28 12.67
C ALA A 552 10.39 -4.29 13.28
N TRP A 553 10.29 -4.10 14.60
CA TRP A 553 9.05 -4.20 15.39
C TRP A 553 9.05 -3.13 16.48
N GLY A 554 7.88 -2.71 16.94
CA GLY A 554 7.71 -1.73 17.99
C GLY A 554 6.99 -2.27 19.21
N ALA A 555 6.04 -1.45 19.69
CA ALA A 555 5.25 -1.74 20.87
C ALA A 555 4.06 -2.69 20.60
N GLU A 556 3.78 -3.08 19.36
CA GLU A 556 2.72 -4.03 19.01
C GLU A 556 2.89 -5.41 19.65
N ARG A 557 4.12 -5.76 20.04
CA ARG A 557 4.43 -7.00 20.77
C ARG A 557 4.57 -6.81 22.28
N LEU A 558 4.43 -5.58 22.78
CA LEU A 558 4.57 -5.29 24.20
C LEU A 558 3.36 -5.82 24.96
N GLU A 559 3.64 -6.70 25.91
CA GLU A 559 2.69 -7.13 26.93
C GLU A 559 2.92 -6.33 28.23
N TRP A 560 2.01 -5.41 28.52
CA TRP A 560 1.97 -4.63 29.74
C TRP A 560 1.74 -5.53 30.97
N PRO A 561 2.62 -5.49 31.99
CA PRO A 561 2.41 -6.24 33.22
C PRO A 561 1.52 -5.48 34.22
N ASP A 562 0.97 -6.20 35.18
CA ASP A 562 0.14 -5.64 36.28
C ASP A 562 0.94 -4.77 37.26
N HIS A 563 2.28 -4.88 37.26
CA HIS A 563 3.16 -4.20 38.19
C HIS A 563 4.17 -3.30 37.46
N LEU A 564 4.16 -2.02 37.83
CA LEU A 564 5.08 -1.01 37.34
C LEU A 564 5.89 -0.44 38.52
N SER A 565 7.21 -0.33 38.37
CA SER A 565 8.06 0.42 39.31
C SER A 565 8.37 1.80 38.76
N VAL A 566 8.46 2.77 39.67
CA VAL A 566 8.69 4.18 39.36
C VAL A 566 9.92 4.66 40.10
N GLY A 567 10.84 5.33 39.40
CA GLY A 567 12.07 5.87 39.99
C GLY A 567 13.14 4.83 40.31
N HIS A 568 12.89 3.54 40.07
CA HIS A 568 13.85 2.46 40.29
C HIS A 568 13.50 1.25 39.40
N GLY A 569 14.49 0.39 39.17
CA GLY A 569 14.37 -0.85 38.42
C GLY A 569 13.68 -1.98 39.21
N PRO A 570 13.47 -3.14 38.56
CA PRO A 570 12.66 -4.23 39.11
C PRO A 570 13.24 -4.89 40.37
N GLN A 571 14.55 -4.75 40.68
CA GLN A 571 15.15 -5.37 41.87
C GLN A 571 15.03 -4.51 43.15
N GLY A 572 14.27 -3.42 43.11
CA GLY A 572 13.97 -2.56 44.27
C GLY A 572 14.66 -1.20 44.21
N SER A 573 14.64 -0.46 45.32
CA SER A 573 14.98 0.98 45.35
C SER A 573 16.44 1.33 45.00
N GLY A 574 17.36 0.37 45.01
CA GLY A 574 18.76 0.58 44.62
C GLY A 574 19.08 0.20 43.18
N ASP A 575 18.22 -0.56 42.49
CA ASP A 575 18.45 -0.98 41.10
C ASP A 575 18.17 0.20 40.17
N ARG A 576 19.22 0.73 39.52
CA ARG A 576 19.10 1.82 38.52
C ARG A 576 18.17 2.94 39.00
N ALA A 577 18.35 3.36 40.25
CA ALA A 577 17.56 4.41 40.87
C ALA A 577 17.67 5.72 40.09
N PHE A 578 16.60 6.50 40.07
CA PHE A 578 16.66 7.87 39.59
C PHE A 578 17.47 8.72 40.57
N LEU A 579 18.54 9.36 40.08
CA LEU A 579 19.48 10.15 40.90
C LEU A 579 19.25 11.66 40.79
N GLY A 580 18.26 12.07 39.99
CA GLY A 580 17.75 13.43 39.97
C GLY A 580 16.83 13.74 41.15
N ARG A 581 16.02 14.79 41.01
CA ARG A 581 15.02 15.18 42.03
C ARG A 581 13.66 15.46 41.40
N ASP A 582 12.63 15.41 42.23
CA ASP A 582 11.26 15.80 41.89
C ASP A 582 10.64 15.03 40.71
N LEU A 583 10.98 13.73 40.57
CA LEU A 583 10.40 12.88 39.53
C LEU A 583 8.90 12.72 39.75
N ALA A 584 8.11 13.17 38.78
CA ALA A 584 6.68 12.97 38.71
C ALA A 584 6.31 12.29 37.39
N ILE A 585 5.33 11.38 37.46
CA ILE A 585 4.85 10.62 36.31
C ILE A 585 3.32 10.70 36.27
N SER A 586 2.80 11.06 35.10
CA SER A 586 1.36 10.98 34.79
C SER A 586 1.16 10.30 33.45
N ALA A 587 -0.03 9.77 33.21
CA ALA A 587 -0.34 9.02 32.01
C ALA A 587 -1.79 9.19 31.58
N THR A 588 -2.04 8.96 30.29
CA THR A 588 -3.38 8.81 29.73
C THR A 588 -3.38 7.76 28.63
N VAL A 589 -4.55 7.21 28.34
CA VAL A 589 -4.79 6.38 27.16
C VAL A 589 -5.44 7.24 26.09
N VAL A 590 -5.02 7.04 24.85
CA VAL A 590 -5.54 7.77 23.69
C VAL A 590 -6.29 6.78 22.80
N GLU A 591 -7.38 7.25 22.19
CA GLU A 591 -8.09 6.48 21.16
C GLU A 591 -7.27 6.53 19.86
N GLY A 592 -7.15 5.39 19.19
CA GLY A 592 -6.43 5.21 17.93
C GLY A 592 -7.25 5.47 16.69
#